data_AF-A0A9D1LM46-F1
#
_entry.id   AF-A0A9D1LM46-F1
#
_cell.length_a   1.000
_cell.length_b   1.000
_cell.length_c   1.000
_cell.angle_alpha   90.00
_cell.angle_beta   90.00
_cell.angle_gamma   90.00
#
_symmetry.space_group_name_H-M   'P 1'
#
loop_
_entity.id
_entity.type
_entity.pdbx_description
1 polymer ?
#
loop_
_entity_poly.entity_id
_entity_poly.type
_entity_poly.pdbx_seq_one_letter_code
_entity_poly.pdbx_strand_id
1 'polypeptide(L)'
;MYSISKIQRCHRYSVYFAPRGSRRIYDLGIQIAQLYLSPSDRLIGFIGEAGSGKSMLVKGMFPGLELTNDDEGVNVRPLPILSVGEQEGFYSPHTYHLDIRFEAGFTQMHVLADAINEALTRGKRVIVEHFDLIYPFLKRNAHLLIGVGQEIIVTRPTLFGPAPSDIYDIVSRSLRIRQMAHTAEDLCERYLPHWELGRFQHDDVNNGFVLTFQDEAPDLDFDDIEQKVRRDIELDLPVSYVDENHVRIGDVLHPCTGPRTHVPSTGMVKNFRLVHKLFFDQETNRYLLVGLVGDEAEPEEDLNRIKMF
;
A
#
# COMPACT_ATOMS: atom_id res chain seq x y z
N MET A 1 2.84 21.12 -28.77
CA MET A 1 2.88 21.57 -27.35
C MET A 1 1.75 20.85 -26.63
N TYR A 2 2.02 19.69 -26.00
CA TYR A 2 0.98 18.95 -25.29
C TYR A 2 0.56 19.76 -24.07
N SER A 3 -0.71 20.14 -24.01
CA SER A 3 -1.25 20.84 -22.84
C SER A 3 -1.31 19.85 -21.69
N ILE A 4 -0.31 19.91 -20.81
CA ILE A 4 -0.39 19.42 -19.43
C ILE A 4 -1.76 19.87 -18.88
N SER A 5 -2.56 18.94 -18.35
CA SER A 5 -3.93 19.25 -17.92
C SER A 5 -3.90 20.38 -16.88
N LYS A 6 -4.95 21.22 -16.81
CA LYS A 6 -4.98 22.34 -15.84
C LYS A 6 -4.74 21.88 -14.40
N ILE A 7 -5.19 20.67 -14.05
CA ILE A 7 -4.98 20.04 -12.74
C ILE A 7 -3.48 19.84 -12.46
N GLN A 8 -2.72 19.37 -13.46
CA GLN A 8 -1.30 19.07 -13.32
C GLN A 8 -0.40 20.30 -13.11
N ARG A 9 -0.89 21.53 -13.39
CA ARG A 9 -0.13 22.76 -13.12
C ARG A 9 -0.22 23.25 -11.67
N CYS A 10 -1.31 22.93 -10.98
CA CYS A 10 -1.56 23.37 -9.60
C CYS A 10 -1.43 22.21 -8.58
N HIS A 11 -1.14 21.00 -9.06
CA HIS A 11 -0.97 19.81 -8.23
C HIS A 11 0.44 19.74 -7.65
N ARG A 12 0.54 19.83 -6.32
CA ARG A 12 1.80 19.56 -5.59
C ARG A 12 1.90 18.09 -5.23
N TYR A 13 0.94 17.61 -4.46
CA TYR A 13 0.75 16.20 -4.16
C TYR A 13 -0.71 15.98 -3.78
N SER A 14 -1.14 14.72 -3.83
CA SER A 14 -2.41 14.27 -3.27
C SER A 14 -2.15 13.04 -2.43
N VAL A 15 -2.91 12.93 -1.34
CA VAL A 15 -2.80 11.82 -0.40
C VAL A 15 -4.14 11.11 -0.39
N TYR A 16 -4.08 9.79 -0.51
CA TYR A 16 -5.23 8.89 -0.39
C TYR A 16 -4.95 7.92 0.74
N PHE A 17 -5.97 7.52 1.47
CA PHE A 17 -5.85 6.36 2.34
C PHE A 17 -5.64 5.10 1.47
N ALA A 18 -4.70 4.23 1.84
CA ALA A 18 -4.45 2.98 1.13
C ALA A 18 -5.42 1.90 1.65
N PRO A 19 -6.49 1.58 0.90
CA PRO A 19 -7.53 0.70 1.41
C PRO A 19 -7.00 -0.73 1.59
N ARG A 20 -7.53 -1.46 2.58
CA ARG A 20 -7.31 -2.91 2.72
C ARG A 20 -8.00 -3.70 1.61
N GLY A 21 -7.41 -4.84 1.26
CA GLY A 21 -7.94 -5.75 0.25
C GLY A 21 -7.55 -5.39 -1.19
N SER A 22 -7.25 -6.43 -1.96
CA SER A 22 -6.79 -6.34 -3.35
C SER A 22 -7.72 -5.51 -4.24
N ARG A 23 -9.04 -5.79 -4.19
CA ARG A 23 -10.06 -5.11 -5.03
C ARG A 23 -10.09 -3.60 -4.81
N ARG A 24 -10.05 -3.14 -3.57
CA ARG A 24 -10.11 -1.71 -3.26
C ARG A 24 -8.85 -0.98 -3.75
N ILE A 25 -7.68 -1.62 -3.68
CA ILE A 25 -6.42 -1.07 -4.22
C ILE A 25 -6.49 -0.98 -5.76
N TYR A 26 -7.05 -1.99 -6.43
CA TYR A 26 -7.28 -1.92 -7.89
C TYR A 26 -8.17 -0.73 -8.27
N ASP A 27 -9.30 -0.57 -7.59
CA ASP A 27 -10.26 0.51 -7.87
C ASP A 27 -9.62 1.89 -7.64
N LEU A 28 -8.82 2.04 -6.57
CA LEU A 28 -8.07 3.26 -6.32
C LEU A 28 -7.01 3.52 -7.41
N GLY A 29 -6.33 2.47 -7.89
CA GLY A 29 -5.42 2.56 -9.04
C GLY A 29 -6.11 3.10 -10.29
N ILE A 30 -7.31 2.62 -10.61
CA ILE A 30 -8.10 3.12 -11.75
C ILE A 30 -8.38 4.62 -11.60
N GLN A 31 -8.79 5.06 -10.40
CA GLN A 31 -9.07 6.47 -10.13
C GLN A 31 -7.82 7.35 -10.25
N ILE A 32 -6.70 6.92 -9.67
CA ILE A 32 -5.41 7.63 -9.76
C ILE A 32 -4.97 7.75 -11.23
N ALA A 33 -5.12 6.69 -12.01
CA ALA A 33 -4.82 6.73 -13.43
C ALA A 33 -5.67 7.77 -14.17
N GLN A 34 -6.98 7.82 -13.91
CA GLN A 34 -7.89 8.77 -14.53
C GLN A 34 -7.58 10.24 -14.17
N LEU A 35 -7.19 10.49 -12.91
CA LEU A 35 -6.96 11.85 -12.41
C LEU A 35 -5.57 12.39 -12.77
N TYR A 36 -4.54 11.54 -12.71
CA TYR A 36 -3.15 12.01 -12.73
C TYR A 36 -2.39 11.64 -13.99
N LEU A 37 -2.70 10.54 -14.68
CA LEU A 37 -1.92 10.14 -15.86
C LEU A 37 -2.22 11.01 -17.08
N SER A 38 -1.15 11.36 -17.79
CA SER A 38 -1.16 12.00 -19.10
C SER A 38 -0.62 11.02 -20.15
N PRO A 39 -1.05 11.11 -21.41
CA PRO A 39 -0.42 10.40 -22.53
C PRO A 39 1.09 10.67 -22.66
N SER A 40 1.58 11.80 -22.16
CA SER A 40 3.00 12.15 -22.19
C SER A 40 3.83 11.52 -21.05
N ASP A 41 3.19 10.94 -20.04
CA ASP A 41 3.91 10.31 -18.93
C ASP A 41 4.49 8.97 -19.37
N ARG A 42 5.82 8.95 -19.51
CA ARG A 42 6.57 7.78 -19.95
C ARG A 42 7.36 7.11 -18.84
N LEU A 43 7.88 7.86 -17.87
CA LEU A 43 8.58 7.30 -16.71
C LEU A 43 7.70 7.47 -15.48
N ILE A 44 7.29 6.37 -14.86
CA ILE A 44 6.36 6.34 -13.73
C ILE A 44 7.02 5.52 -12.63
N GLY A 45 7.26 6.15 -11.48
CA GLY A 45 7.97 5.54 -10.36
C GLY A 45 7.02 5.20 -9.22
N PHE A 46 7.06 3.95 -8.78
CA PHE A 46 6.40 3.48 -7.56
C PHE A 46 7.45 3.30 -6.46
N ILE A 47 7.13 3.77 -5.26
CA ILE A 47 8.02 3.76 -4.11
C ILE A 47 7.27 3.18 -2.91
N GLY A 48 7.91 2.28 -2.17
CA GLY A 48 7.32 1.66 -0.99
C GLY A 48 7.92 0.29 -0.72
N GLU A 49 7.73 -0.20 0.49
CA GLU A 49 8.25 -1.50 0.93
C GLU A 49 7.55 -2.68 0.24
N ALA A 50 8.18 -3.85 0.31
CA ALA A 50 7.58 -5.09 -0.16
C ALA A 50 6.25 -5.36 0.58
N GLY A 51 5.25 -5.89 -0.12
CA GLY A 51 3.93 -6.13 0.45
C GLY A 51 3.05 -4.89 0.68
N SER A 52 3.48 -3.68 0.27
CA SER A 52 2.64 -2.48 0.42
C SER A 52 1.46 -2.38 -0.55
N GLY A 53 1.39 -3.28 -1.54
CA GLY A 53 0.34 -3.30 -2.56
C GLY A 53 0.69 -2.58 -3.87
N LYS A 54 1.98 -2.28 -4.11
CA LYS A 54 2.47 -1.61 -5.33
C LYS A 54 1.98 -2.31 -6.61
N SER A 55 2.23 -3.62 -6.75
CA SER A 55 1.90 -4.36 -7.97
C SER A 55 0.38 -4.37 -8.24
N MET A 56 -0.44 -4.42 -7.20
CA MET A 56 -1.90 -4.32 -7.30
C MET A 56 -2.33 -2.94 -7.78
N LEU A 57 -1.70 -1.89 -7.24
CA LEU A 57 -1.94 -0.52 -7.66
C LEU A 57 -1.50 -0.30 -9.12
N VAL A 58 -0.36 -0.86 -9.53
CA VAL A 58 0.13 -0.82 -10.92
C VAL A 58 -0.90 -1.47 -11.85
N LYS A 59 -1.37 -2.68 -11.54
CA LYS A 59 -2.38 -3.38 -12.36
C LYS A 59 -3.70 -2.60 -12.44
N GLY A 60 -4.10 -1.91 -11.37
CA GLY A 60 -5.26 -1.02 -11.38
C GLY A 60 -5.05 0.21 -12.27
N MET A 61 -3.87 0.82 -12.21
CA MET A 61 -3.52 1.99 -13.02
C MET A 61 -3.29 1.68 -14.50
N PHE A 62 -2.82 0.48 -14.82
CA PHE A 62 -2.49 0.03 -16.17
C PHE A 62 -3.16 -1.32 -16.46
N PRO A 63 -4.50 -1.35 -16.66
CA PRO A 63 -5.20 -2.59 -16.97
C PRO A 63 -4.63 -3.28 -18.22
N GLY A 64 -4.40 -4.59 -18.12
CA GLY A 64 -3.82 -5.42 -19.20
C GLY A 64 -2.30 -5.33 -19.33
N LEU A 65 -1.61 -4.60 -18.44
CA LEU A 65 -0.16 -4.66 -18.34
C LEU A 65 0.28 -5.95 -17.65
N GLU A 66 1.13 -6.72 -18.32
CA GLU A 66 1.83 -7.86 -17.73
C GLU A 66 2.99 -7.37 -16.87
N LEU A 67 2.95 -7.64 -15.55
CA LEU A 67 4.05 -7.33 -14.66
C LEU A 67 5.13 -8.39 -14.79
N THR A 68 6.40 -8.00 -14.84
CA THR A 68 7.56 -8.92 -14.93
C THR A 68 7.63 -9.89 -13.75
N ASN A 69 7.27 -9.39 -12.59
CA ASN A 69 7.14 -10.10 -11.34
C ASN A 69 6.07 -9.39 -10.50
N ASP A 70 5.47 -10.13 -9.59
CA ASP A 70 4.58 -9.62 -8.56
C ASP A 70 4.71 -10.48 -7.30
N ASP A 71 3.80 -10.33 -6.36
CA ASP A 71 3.80 -11.08 -5.11
C ASP A 71 3.60 -12.60 -5.31
N GLU A 72 3.08 -13.06 -6.46
CA GLU A 72 2.93 -14.49 -6.79
C GLU A 72 4.21 -15.10 -7.39
N GLY A 73 5.16 -14.24 -7.78
CA GLY A 73 6.47 -14.65 -8.27
C GLY A 73 6.85 -13.99 -9.58
N VAL A 74 7.54 -14.74 -10.44
CA VAL A 74 8.12 -14.24 -11.68
C VAL A 74 7.25 -14.65 -12.86
N ASN A 75 6.77 -13.66 -13.61
CA ASN A 75 5.86 -13.88 -14.74
C ASN A 75 6.60 -13.88 -16.09
N VAL A 76 7.60 -13.02 -16.26
CA VAL A 76 8.29 -12.82 -17.55
C VAL A 76 9.80 -12.80 -17.40
N ARG A 77 10.48 -13.73 -18.10
CA ARG A 77 11.95 -13.77 -18.25
C ARG A 77 12.34 -14.17 -19.67
N PRO A 78 13.47 -13.67 -20.22
CA PRO A 78 14.37 -12.65 -19.65
C PRO A 78 13.67 -11.27 -19.51
N LEU A 79 14.24 -10.36 -18.72
CA LEU A 79 13.65 -9.04 -18.46
C LEU A 79 13.44 -8.28 -19.79
N PRO A 80 12.19 -8.00 -20.23
CA PRO A 80 11.94 -7.53 -21.59
C PRO A 80 12.64 -6.22 -21.94
N ILE A 81 12.80 -5.31 -20.98
CA ILE A 81 13.40 -3.99 -21.19
C ILE A 81 14.87 -4.07 -21.62
N LEU A 82 15.58 -5.16 -21.28
CA LEU A 82 16.98 -5.34 -21.67
C LEU A 82 17.15 -5.62 -23.17
N SER A 83 16.09 -6.10 -23.83
CA SER A 83 16.09 -6.41 -25.26
C SER A 83 15.50 -5.29 -26.13
N VAL A 84 15.23 -4.11 -25.55
CA VAL A 84 14.60 -2.98 -26.26
C VAL A 84 15.38 -2.58 -27.52
N GLY A 85 16.70 -2.74 -27.49
CA GLY A 85 17.61 -2.53 -28.60
C GLY A 85 17.29 -3.34 -29.85
N GLU A 86 16.94 -4.62 -29.63
CA GLU A 86 16.81 -5.67 -30.65
C GLU A 86 15.39 -5.76 -31.21
N GLN A 87 14.43 -5.10 -30.56
CA GLN A 87 13.01 -5.11 -30.96
C GLN A 87 12.73 -4.11 -32.09
N GLU A 88 13.22 -4.41 -33.30
CA GLU A 88 12.87 -3.69 -34.54
C GLU A 88 11.62 -4.26 -35.24
N GLY A 89 10.95 -5.24 -34.63
CA GLY A 89 9.77 -5.90 -35.20
C GLY A 89 8.47 -5.08 -35.12
N PHE A 90 7.52 -5.43 -36.02
CA PHE A 90 6.17 -4.85 -36.12
C PHE A 90 5.35 -4.90 -34.81
N TYR A 91 5.71 -5.79 -33.89
CA TYR A 91 5.15 -5.89 -32.53
C TYR A 91 6.27 -5.72 -31.49
N SER A 92 6.29 -4.57 -30.81
CA SER A 92 7.12 -4.33 -29.62
C SER A 92 6.25 -3.76 -28.50
N PRO A 93 6.46 -4.15 -27.23
CA PRO A 93 5.72 -3.60 -26.11
C PRO A 93 5.80 -2.07 -26.08
N HIS A 94 4.69 -1.42 -25.75
CA HIS A 94 4.64 0.03 -25.58
C HIS A 94 4.91 0.46 -24.14
N THR A 95 4.66 -0.44 -23.19
CA THR A 95 4.86 -0.22 -21.76
C THR A 95 5.70 -1.37 -21.21
N TYR A 96 6.75 -1.03 -20.46
CA TYR A 96 7.59 -1.96 -19.71
C TYR A 96 7.31 -1.81 -18.23
N HIS A 97 7.34 -2.93 -17.52
CA HIS A 97 7.36 -2.99 -16.06
C HIS A 97 8.74 -3.48 -15.62
N LEU A 98 9.22 -3.01 -14.48
CA LEU A 98 10.34 -3.61 -13.78
C LEU A 98 10.29 -3.30 -12.29
N ASP A 99 10.63 -4.29 -11.48
CA ASP A 99 10.92 -4.13 -10.05
C ASP A 99 12.44 -4.07 -9.85
N ILE A 100 12.94 -2.89 -9.45
CA ILE A 100 14.38 -2.66 -9.29
C ILE A 100 14.97 -3.52 -8.17
N ARG A 101 14.26 -3.71 -7.06
CA ARG A 101 14.77 -4.48 -5.91
C ARG A 101 14.98 -5.94 -6.30
N PHE A 102 14.05 -6.50 -7.06
CA PHE A 102 14.15 -7.86 -7.58
C PHE A 102 15.23 -7.97 -8.66
N GLU A 103 15.20 -7.08 -9.67
CA GLU A 103 16.10 -7.17 -10.83
C GLU A 103 17.56 -6.86 -10.50
N ALA A 104 17.84 -6.07 -9.45
CA ALA A 104 19.19 -5.83 -8.96
C ALA A 104 19.91 -7.12 -8.50
N GLY A 105 19.16 -8.19 -8.18
CA GLY A 105 19.74 -9.51 -7.90
C GLY A 105 20.32 -10.22 -9.13
N PHE A 106 19.96 -9.79 -10.33
CA PHE A 106 20.33 -10.44 -11.60
C PHE A 106 21.09 -9.51 -12.55
N THR A 107 20.81 -8.21 -12.50
CA THR A 107 21.31 -7.22 -13.45
C THR A 107 21.91 -6.02 -12.71
N GLN A 108 23.02 -5.49 -13.21
CA GLN A 108 23.68 -4.33 -12.60
C GLN A 108 22.83 -3.06 -12.74
N MET A 109 22.79 -2.23 -11.70
CA MET A 109 21.93 -1.02 -11.64
C MET A 109 22.13 -0.05 -12.80
N HIS A 110 23.37 0.13 -13.27
CA HIS A 110 23.65 1.02 -14.40
C HIS A 110 23.11 0.45 -15.72
N VAL A 111 23.14 -0.88 -15.91
CA VAL A 111 22.56 -1.54 -17.08
C VAL A 111 21.03 -1.37 -17.09
N LEU A 112 20.39 -1.51 -15.93
CA LEU A 112 18.95 -1.22 -15.78
C LEU A 112 18.65 0.25 -16.11
N ALA A 113 19.44 1.19 -15.61
CA ALA A 113 19.27 2.61 -15.88
C ALA A 113 19.44 2.94 -17.38
N ASP A 114 20.42 2.34 -18.05
CA ASP A 114 20.64 2.51 -19.49
C ASP A 114 19.48 1.95 -20.31
N ALA A 115 18.97 0.77 -19.96
CA ALA A 115 17.80 0.16 -20.61
C ALA A 115 16.53 1.02 -20.45
N ILE A 116 16.30 1.58 -19.26
CA ILE A 116 15.21 2.53 -19.02
C ILE A 116 15.37 3.77 -19.92
N ASN A 117 16.57 4.36 -19.97
CA ASN A 117 16.83 5.55 -20.78
C ASN A 117 16.69 5.28 -22.28
N GLU A 118 17.11 4.10 -22.75
CA GLU A 118 16.91 3.68 -24.13
C GLU A 118 15.42 3.54 -24.48
N ALA A 119 14.65 2.84 -23.64
CA ALA A 119 13.21 2.69 -23.81
C ALA A 119 12.49 4.05 -23.87
N LEU A 120 12.86 4.98 -23.00
CA LEU A 120 12.32 6.34 -22.99
C LEU A 120 12.67 7.13 -24.27
N THR A 121 13.90 6.99 -24.76
CA THR A 121 14.37 7.61 -26.01
C THR A 121 13.57 7.10 -27.21
N ARG A 122 13.25 5.80 -27.22
CA ARG A 122 12.38 5.16 -28.22
C ARG A 122 10.88 5.46 -28.04
N GLY A 123 10.53 6.32 -27.08
CA GLY A 123 9.17 6.77 -26.84
C GLY A 123 8.28 5.76 -26.12
N LYS A 124 8.87 4.74 -25.49
CA LYS A 124 8.16 3.74 -24.71
C LYS A 124 7.86 4.27 -23.30
N ARG A 125 6.82 3.70 -22.66
CA ARG A 125 6.53 3.92 -21.24
C ARG A 125 7.25 2.86 -20.41
N VAL A 126 7.71 3.25 -19.24
CA VAL A 126 8.45 2.44 -18.28
C VAL A 126 7.88 2.70 -16.89
N ILE A 127 7.39 1.65 -16.26
CA ILE A 127 6.84 1.64 -14.91
C ILE A 127 7.84 0.93 -14.02
N VAL A 128 8.31 1.62 -12.99
CA VAL A 128 9.43 1.18 -12.17
C VAL A 128 8.98 1.07 -10.72
N GLU A 129 8.97 -0.13 -10.16
CA GLU A 129 8.82 -0.33 -8.72
C GLU A 129 10.17 -0.18 -8.00
N HIS A 130 10.13 0.33 -6.76
CA HIS A 130 11.32 0.72 -5.98
C HIS A 130 12.17 1.77 -6.71
N PHE A 131 11.50 2.80 -7.24
CA PHE A 131 12.13 3.84 -8.07
C PHE A 131 13.25 4.60 -7.34
N ASP A 132 13.14 4.75 -6.03
CA ASP A 132 14.14 5.36 -5.16
C ASP A 132 15.53 4.71 -5.30
N LEU A 133 15.59 3.40 -5.55
CA LEU A 133 16.84 2.66 -5.71
C LEU A 133 17.54 2.96 -7.04
N ILE A 134 16.78 3.17 -8.13
CA ILE A 134 17.34 3.42 -9.47
C ILE A 134 17.58 4.90 -9.75
N TYR A 135 16.89 5.79 -9.03
CA TYR A 135 16.98 7.24 -9.20
C TYR A 135 18.43 7.80 -9.23
N PRO A 136 19.36 7.37 -8.34
CA PRO A 136 20.75 7.83 -8.37
C PRO A 136 21.49 7.53 -9.69
N PHE A 137 21.06 6.49 -10.42
CA PHE A 137 21.67 6.06 -11.67
C PHE A 137 21.02 6.71 -12.90
N LEU A 138 19.72 7.03 -12.83
CA LEU A 138 18.96 7.61 -13.96
C LEU A 138 19.29 9.07 -14.25
N LYS A 139 19.81 9.81 -13.28
CA LYS A 139 20.09 11.28 -13.38
C LYS A 139 18.88 12.12 -13.80
N ARG A 140 17.67 11.58 -13.68
CA ARG A 140 16.40 12.25 -13.97
C ARG A 140 15.31 11.69 -13.08
N ASN A 141 14.31 12.53 -12.78
CA ASN A 141 13.16 12.08 -12.02
C ASN A 141 12.06 11.51 -12.93
N ALA A 142 11.13 10.76 -12.33
CA ALA A 142 9.93 10.29 -13.01
C ALA A 142 8.98 11.44 -13.36
N HIS A 143 8.07 11.23 -14.30
CA HIS A 143 7.02 12.21 -14.61
C HIS A 143 5.91 12.19 -13.55
N LEU A 144 5.71 11.02 -12.93
CA LEU A 144 4.78 10.78 -11.84
C LEU A 144 5.45 9.84 -10.84
N LEU A 145 5.41 10.22 -9.56
CA LEU A 145 5.85 9.39 -8.44
C LEU A 145 4.65 9.02 -7.59
N ILE A 146 4.62 7.76 -7.17
CA ILE A 146 3.56 7.17 -6.37
C ILE A 146 4.20 6.45 -5.19
N GLY A 147 4.08 7.05 -4.01
CA GLY A 147 4.44 6.42 -2.75
C GLY A 147 3.30 5.54 -2.26
N VAL A 148 3.58 4.31 -1.79
CA VAL A 148 2.59 3.35 -1.32
C VAL A 148 2.96 2.85 0.09
N GLY A 149 2.15 3.22 1.10
CA GLY A 149 2.26 2.80 2.50
C GLY A 149 0.88 2.59 3.15
N GLN A 150 0.63 3.21 4.30
CA GLN A 150 -0.75 3.40 4.82
C GLN A 150 -1.50 4.44 3.99
N GLU A 151 -0.77 5.39 3.44
CA GLU A 151 -1.27 6.38 2.53
C GLU A 151 -0.62 6.18 1.16
N ILE A 152 -1.35 6.56 0.12
CA ILE A 152 -0.85 6.64 -1.25
C ILE A 152 -0.60 8.10 -1.57
N ILE A 153 0.66 8.45 -1.80
CA ILE A 153 1.10 9.80 -2.14
C ILE A 153 1.32 9.86 -3.64
N VAL A 154 0.55 10.70 -4.33
CA VAL A 154 0.70 10.93 -5.77
C VAL A 154 1.28 12.31 -5.99
N THR A 155 2.43 12.41 -6.65
CA THR A 155 3.10 13.70 -6.89
C THR A 155 3.86 13.72 -8.22
N ARG A 156 4.03 14.92 -8.76
CA ARG A 156 4.87 15.19 -9.92
C ARG A 156 6.12 15.92 -9.47
N PRO A 157 7.29 15.26 -9.45
CA PRO A 157 8.49 15.89 -8.97
C PRO A 157 8.96 16.98 -9.93
N THR A 158 9.56 18.02 -9.36
CA THR A 158 10.22 19.11 -10.09
C THR A 158 11.73 19.07 -9.87
N LEU A 159 12.46 20.04 -10.43
CA LEU A 159 13.88 20.25 -10.09
C LEU A 159 14.10 20.38 -8.57
N PHE A 160 13.10 20.90 -7.85
CA PHE A 160 13.13 21.15 -6.41
C PHE A 160 12.49 20.02 -5.59
N GLY A 161 12.26 18.85 -6.19
CA GLY A 161 11.72 17.68 -5.52
C GLY A 161 10.19 17.54 -5.63
N PRO A 162 9.58 16.64 -4.81
CA PRO A 162 10.27 15.85 -3.76
C PRO A 162 11.28 14.85 -4.34
N ALA A 163 12.32 14.53 -3.55
CA ALA A 163 13.22 13.44 -3.92
C ALA A 163 12.52 12.08 -3.67
N PRO A 164 12.80 11.04 -4.47
CA PRO A 164 12.25 9.71 -4.24
C PRO A 164 12.49 9.17 -2.82
N SER A 165 13.64 9.47 -2.21
CA SER A 165 13.97 9.10 -0.83
C SER A 165 13.03 9.71 0.20
N ASP A 166 12.63 10.97 0.01
CA ASP A 166 11.72 11.66 0.92
C ASP A 166 10.35 10.96 0.95
N ILE A 167 9.89 10.50 -0.23
CA ILE A 167 8.64 9.74 -0.35
C ILE A 167 8.80 8.38 0.35
N TYR A 168 9.92 7.70 0.15
CA TYR A 168 10.20 6.40 0.78
C TYR A 168 10.16 6.48 2.31
N ASP A 169 10.79 7.50 2.90
CA ASP A 169 10.82 7.68 4.36
C ASP A 169 9.42 7.88 4.96
N ILE A 170 8.52 8.56 4.24
CA ILE A 170 7.13 8.77 4.66
C ILE A 170 6.35 7.46 4.59
N VAL A 171 6.39 6.77 3.45
CA VAL A 171 5.54 5.58 3.22
C VAL A 171 6.02 4.33 3.94
N SER A 172 7.32 4.21 4.21
CA SER A 172 7.89 3.10 4.98
C SER A 172 7.46 3.15 6.46
N ARG A 173 7.48 4.35 7.05
CA ARG A 173 6.98 4.57 8.42
C ARG A 173 5.49 4.27 8.52
N SER A 174 4.70 4.77 7.57
CA SER A 174 3.25 4.58 7.59
C SER A 174 2.84 3.12 7.34
N LEU A 175 3.55 2.38 6.48
CA LEU A 175 3.28 0.96 6.27
C LEU A 175 3.42 0.13 7.55
N ARG A 176 4.44 0.40 8.37
CA ARG A 176 4.65 -0.33 9.62
C ARG A 176 3.45 -0.16 10.56
N ILE A 177 2.89 1.04 10.61
CA ILE A 177 1.70 1.33 11.41
C ILE A 177 0.49 0.56 10.88
N ARG A 178 0.29 0.56 9.56
CA ARG A 178 -0.76 -0.24 8.90
C ARG A 178 -0.65 -1.72 9.24
N GLN A 179 0.56 -2.28 9.19
CA GLN A 179 0.81 -3.69 9.52
C GLN A 179 0.49 -4.03 10.99
N MET A 180 0.85 -3.13 11.91
CA MET A 180 0.49 -3.28 13.32
C MET A 180 -1.02 -3.21 13.51
N ALA A 181 -1.70 -2.26 12.85
CA ALA A 181 -3.14 -2.07 12.95
C ALA A 181 -3.93 -3.27 12.42
N HIS A 182 -3.51 -3.85 11.29
CA HIS A 182 -4.14 -5.06 10.74
C HIS A 182 -3.92 -6.28 11.64
N THR A 183 -2.70 -6.43 12.17
CA THR A 183 -2.42 -7.53 13.10
C THR A 183 -3.24 -7.39 14.39
N ALA A 184 -3.40 -6.17 14.89
CA ALA A 184 -4.23 -5.89 16.06
C ALA A 184 -5.72 -6.10 15.79
N GLU A 185 -6.20 -5.75 14.59
CA GLU A 185 -7.58 -6.02 14.14
C GLU A 185 -7.90 -7.52 14.19
N ASP A 186 -7.11 -8.35 13.51
CA ASP A 186 -7.29 -9.82 13.48
C ASP A 186 -7.21 -10.45 14.88
N LEU A 187 -6.33 -9.93 15.75
CA LEU A 187 -6.28 -10.36 17.15
C LEU A 187 -7.55 -10.00 17.91
N CYS A 188 -8.13 -8.82 17.68
CA CYS A 188 -9.41 -8.44 18.29
C CYS A 188 -10.54 -9.34 17.81
N GLU A 189 -10.59 -9.63 16.52
CA GLU A 189 -11.62 -10.50 15.92
C GLU A 189 -11.64 -11.90 16.50
N ARG A 190 -10.47 -12.45 16.84
CA ARG A 190 -10.35 -13.74 17.54
C ARG A 190 -11.12 -13.79 18.86
N TYR A 191 -11.25 -12.66 19.53
CA TYR A 191 -11.87 -12.57 20.86
C TYR A 191 -13.26 -11.94 20.83
N LEU A 192 -13.76 -11.54 19.66
CA LEU A 192 -15.16 -11.16 19.52
C LEU A 192 -16.06 -12.35 19.87
N PRO A 193 -17.23 -12.08 20.49
CA PRO A 193 -18.19 -13.14 20.74
C PRO A 193 -18.61 -13.84 19.45
N HIS A 194 -18.80 -15.16 19.52
CA HIS A 194 -19.11 -15.98 18.34
C HIS A 194 -20.39 -15.54 17.59
N TRP A 195 -21.35 -14.89 18.27
CA TRP A 195 -22.57 -14.35 17.64
C TRP A 195 -22.34 -13.04 16.88
N GLU A 196 -21.22 -12.34 17.11
CA GLU A 196 -20.81 -11.17 16.34
C GLU A 196 -19.99 -11.53 15.11
N LEU A 197 -19.47 -12.76 15.02
CA LEU A 197 -18.71 -13.22 13.86
C LEU A 197 -19.58 -13.18 12.60
N GLY A 198 -19.17 -12.36 11.63
CA GLY A 198 -19.90 -12.13 10.37
C GLY A 198 -20.92 -10.98 10.43
N ARG A 199 -21.09 -10.29 11.56
CA ARG A 199 -21.92 -9.08 11.68
C ARG A 199 -21.15 -7.77 11.50
N PHE A 200 -19.82 -7.83 11.45
CA PHE A 200 -18.98 -6.66 11.32
C PHE A 200 -18.37 -6.50 9.92
N GLN A 201 -17.96 -5.27 9.61
CA GLN A 201 -17.14 -4.94 8.45
C GLN A 201 -15.89 -4.20 8.92
N HIS A 202 -14.81 -4.34 8.17
CA HIS A 202 -13.55 -3.65 8.43
C HIS A 202 -13.54 -2.29 7.76
N ASP A 203 -13.18 -1.28 8.54
CA ASP A 203 -12.90 0.07 8.09
C ASP A 203 -11.59 0.57 8.71
N ASP A 204 -11.07 1.66 8.19
CA ASP A 204 -9.73 2.13 8.48
C ASP A 204 -9.71 3.52 9.14
N VAL A 205 -8.76 3.73 10.05
CA VAL A 205 -8.49 5.02 10.69
C VAL A 205 -6.98 5.24 10.82
N ASN A 206 -6.53 6.49 11.00
CA ASN A 206 -5.12 6.74 11.24
C ASN A 206 -4.65 6.01 12.49
N ASN A 207 -3.48 5.39 12.40
CA ASN A 207 -2.87 4.63 13.49
C ASN A 207 -3.78 3.56 14.13
N GLY A 208 -4.72 2.98 13.38
CA GLY A 208 -5.68 2.05 13.96
C GLY A 208 -6.55 1.30 12.95
N PHE A 209 -7.62 0.71 13.47
CA PHE A 209 -8.64 0.01 12.71
C PHE A 209 -10.03 0.29 13.32
N VAL A 210 -11.07 0.05 12.53
CA VAL A 210 -12.46 0.20 12.94
C VAL A 210 -13.25 -1.04 12.56
N LEU A 211 -13.96 -1.60 13.52
CA LEU A 211 -14.95 -2.65 13.27
C LEU A 211 -16.34 -2.03 13.30
N THR A 212 -17.07 -2.14 12.19
CA THR A 212 -18.40 -1.54 12.03
C THR A 212 -19.49 -2.59 12.15
N PHE A 213 -20.46 -2.41 13.03
CA PHE A 213 -21.60 -3.31 13.27
C PHE A 213 -22.88 -2.64 12.77
N GLN A 214 -23.68 -3.35 11.97
CA GLN A 214 -24.93 -2.81 11.42
C GLN A 214 -26.09 -2.96 12.41
N ASP A 215 -26.97 -1.96 12.39
CA ASP A 215 -28.28 -1.91 13.05
C ASP A 215 -28.27 -1.90 14.59
N GLU A 216 -27.60 -2.84 15.24
CA GLU A 216 -27.60 -3.02 16.70
C GLU A 216 -26.20 -2.86 17.29
N ALA A 217 -26.13 -2.27 18.49
CA ALA A 217 -24.89 -2.14 19.24
C ALA A 217 -24.42 -3.52 19.70
N PRO A 218 -23.14 -3.89 19.47
CA PRO A 218 -22.62 -5.16 19.96
C PRO A 218 -22.44 -5.09 21.49
N ASP A 219 -22.75 -6.19 22.17
CA ASP A 219 -22.48 -6.34 23.61
C ASP A 219 -21.05 -6.87 23.79
N LEU A 220 -20.11 -5.96 24.08
CA LEU A 220 -18.68 -6.24 24.13
C LEU A 220 -18.08 -5.86 25.48
N ASP A 221 -17.29 -6.77 26.03
CA ASP A 221 -16.41 -6.49 27.16
C ASP A 221 -15.05 -5.99 26.62
N PHE A 222 -14.90 -4.67 26.53
CA PHE A 222 -13.68 -4.03 26.03
C PHE A 222 -12.45 -4.40 26.85
N ASP A 223 -12.59 -4.48 28.18
CA ASP A 223 -11.50 -4.81 29.09
C ASP A 223 -11.02 -6.25 28.85
N ASP A 224 -11.94 -7.21 28.72
CA ASP A 224 -11.62 -8.61 28.45
C ASP A 224 -10.96 -8.80 27.08
N ILE A 225 -11.50 -8.19 26.01
CA ILE A 225 -10.91 -8.25 24.67
C ILE A 225 -9.51 -7.63 24.70
N GLU A 226 -9.36 -6.44 25.26
CA GLU A 226 -8.08 -5.73 25.28
C GLU A 226 -7.01 -6.51 26.07
N GLN A 227 -7.36 -7.09 27.22
CA GLN A 227 -6.44 -7.91 28.00
C GLN A 227 -5.98 -9.16 27.24
N LYS A 228 -6.90 -9.83 26.53
CA LYS A 228 -6.58 -11.02 25.72
C LYS A 228 -5.67 -10.68 24.55
N VAL A 229 -5.94 -9.60 23.82
CA VAL A 229 -5.09 -9.13 22.73
C VAL A 229 -3.70 -8.73 23.24
N ARG A 230 -3.62 -8.01 24.36
CA ARG A 230 -2.34 -7.67 24.99
C ARG A 230 -1.56 -8.92 25.37
N ARG A 231 -2.22 -9.95 25.89
CA ARG A 231 -1.58 -11.23 26.18
C ARG A 231 -1.00 -11.90 24.93
N ASP A 232 -1.73 -11.92 23.82
CA ASP A 232 -1.23 -12.47 22.55
C ASP A 232 -0.04 -11.65 22.00
N ILE A 233 -0.03 -10.32 22.20
CA ILE A 233 1.11 -9.45 21.86
C ILE A 233 2.32 -9.77 22.75
N GLU A 234 2.12 -9.91 24.07
CA GLU A 234 3.17 -10.26 25.03
C GLU A 234 3.80 -11.64 24.79
N LEU A 235 3.01 -12.59 24.28
CA LEU A 235 3.49 -13.92 23.90
C LEU A 235 4.35 -13.93 22.63
N ASP A 236 4.39 -12.83 21.88
CA ASP A 236 5.19 -12.66 20.66
C ASP A 236 4.98 -13.81 19.66
N LEU A 237 3.71 -14.08 19.35
CA LEU A 237 3.30 -15.15 18.46
C LEU A 237 3.74 -14.87 17.01
N PRO A 238 4.30 -15.86 16.29
CA PRO A 238 4.70 -15.67 14.90
C PRO A 238 3.48 -15.46 14.00
N VAL A 239 3.61 -14.57 13.03
CA VAL A 239 2.57 -14.28 12.03
C VAL A 239 3.12 -14.59 10.64
N SER A 240 2.42 -15.45 9.90
CA SER A 240 2.85 -15.91 8.59
C SER A 240 1.70 -15.93 7.59
N TYR A 241 1.95 -15.44 6.37
CA TYR A 241 1.07 -15.61 5.22
C TYR A 241 0.84 -17.09 4.92
N VAL A 242 -0.40 -17.46 4.58
CA VAL A 242 -0.77 -18.81 4.17
C VAL A 242 -1.31 -18.82 2.75
N ASP A 243 -2.36 -18.05 2.50
CA ASP A 243 -2.98 -17.85 1.19
C ASP A 243 -3.69 -16.50 1.13
N GLU A 244 -4.37 -16.20 0.02
CA GLU A 244 -5.06 -14.91 -0.22
C GLU A 244 -6.19 -14.58 0.76
N ASN A 245 -6.70 -15.56 1.50
CA ASN A 245 -7.82 -15.38 2.43
C ASN A 245 -7.46 -15.78 3.87
N HIS A 246 -6.21 -16.17 4.15
CA HIS A 246 -5.82 -16.64 5.47
C HIS A 246 -4.41 -16.21 5.88
N VAL A 247 -4.30 -15.87 7.17
CA VAL A 247 -3.04 -15.68 7.88
C VAL A 247 -2.95 -16.71 9.00
N ARG A 248 -1.74 -17.10 9.37
CA ARG A 248 -1.50 -17.94 10.55
C ARG A 248 -0.85 -17.09 11.64
N ILE A 249 -1.46 -17.08 12.82
CA ILE A 249 -1.01 -16.34 14.01
C ILE A 249 -0.80 -17.36 15.13
N GLY A 250 0.46 -17.62 15.49
CA GLY A 250 0.85 -18.77 16.29
C GLY A 250 0.49 -20.07 15.56
N ASP A 251 -0.24 -20.95 16.24
CA ASP A 251 -0.72 -22.23 15.68
C ASP A 251 -2.12 -22.14 15.04
N VAL A 252 -2.72 -20.95 15.03
CA VAL A 252 -4.11 -20.75 14.62
C VAL A 252 -4.17 -20.17 13.21
N LEU A 253 -4.94 -20.82 12.33
CA LEU A 253 -5.32 -20.28 11.02
C LEU A 253 -6.48 -19.31 11.20
N HIS A 254 -6.33 -18.09 10.68
CA HIS A 254 -7.29 -17.00 10.81
C HIS A 254 -7.71 -16.49 9.41
N PRO A 255 -9.02 -16.41 9.11
CA PRO A 255 -9.51 -15.78 7.89
C PRO A 255 -9.14 -14.28 7.87
N CYS A 256 -8.54 -13.81 6.78
CA CYS A 256 -8.04 -12.45 6.67
C CYS A 256 -8.14 -11.96 5.22
N THR A 257 -8.58 -10.71 5.02
CA THR A 257 -8.73 -10.11 3.68
C THR A 257 -7.48 -9.37 3.20
N GLY A 258 -6.46 -9.23 4.05
CA GLY A 258 -5.18 -8.63 3.70
C GLY A 258 -3.98 -9.36 4.31
N PRO A 259 -3.81 -10.68 4.09
CA PRO A 259 -2.88 -11.54 4.82
C PRO A 259 -1.38 -11.22 4.58
N ARG A 260 -1.07 -10.34 3.63
CA ARG A 260 0.29 -9.80 3.38
C ARG A 260 0.58 -8.50 4.15
N THR A 261 -0.40 -7.95 4.84
CA THR A 261 -0.32 -6.65 5.55
C THR A 261 -0.16 -6.84 7.05
N HIS A 262 0.66 -7.81 7.47
CA HIS A 262 0.91 -8.09 8.89
C HIS A 262 2.33 -7.77 9.30
N VAL A 263 2.52 -7.47 10.58
CA VAL A 263 3.85 -7.59 11.19
C VAL A 263 4.19 -9.08 11.32
N PRO A 264 5.46 -9.49 11.21
CA PRO A 264 5.84 -10.91 11.25
C PRO A 264 5.69 -11.56 12.64
N SER A 265 5.43 -10.76 13.68
CA SER A 265 5.20 -11.26 15.04
C SER A 265 4.26 -10.32 15.81
N THR A 266 3.39 -10.86 16.64
CA THR A 266 2.42 -10.06 17.41
C THR A 266 3.10 -9.08 18.38
N GLY A 267 4.29 -9.42 18.92
CA GLY A 267 5.05 -8.54 19.81
C GLY A 267 5.62 -7.29 19.13
N MET A 268 5.54 -7.19 17.80
CA MET A 268 5.86 -5.96 17.08
C MET A 268 4.74 -4.92 17.12
N VAL A 269 3.52 -5.30 17.53
CA VAL A 269 2.42 -4.35 17.75
C VAL A 269 2.72 -3.53 19.00
N LYS A 270 2.81 -2.21 18.85
CA LYS A 270 3.15 -1.28 19.93
C LYS A 270 1.92 -0.50 20.41
N ASN A 271 1.84 -0.27 21.73
CA ASN A 271 0.84 0.56 22.40
C ASN A 271 -0.61 0.31 21.94
N PHE A 272 -0.95 -0.97 21.81
CA PHE A 272 -2.31 -1.37 21.51
C PHE A 272 -3.27 -0.92 22.63
N ARG A 273 -4.39 -0.33 22.20
CA ARG A 273 -5.48 0.12 23.07
C ARG A 273 -6.80 0.09 22.31
N LEU A 274 -7.88 -0.29 22.98
CA LEU A 274 -9.23 -0.08 22.48
C LEU A 274 -9.75 1.26 23.00
N VAL A 275 -10.56 1.95 22.21
CA VAL A 275 -11.36 3.06 22.73
C VAL A 275 -12.58 2.45 23.40
N HIS A 276 -12.73 2.63 24.71
CA HIS A 276 -13.80 2.01 25.53
C HIS A 276 -15.15 2.71 25.36
N LYS A 277 -15.52 2.94 24.10
CA LYS A 277 -16.74 3.63 23.68
C LYS A 277 -17.12 3.14 22.29
N LEU A 278 -18.38 2.73 22.14
CA LEU A 278 -18.99 2.56 20.83
C LEU A 278 -19.41 3.92 20.28
N PHE A 279 -19.01 4.23 19.06
CA PHE A 279 -19.49 5.40 18.35
C PHE A 279 -20.65 5.00 17.45
N PHE A 280 -21.73 5.78 17.45
CA PHE A 280 -22.85 5.57 16.54
C PHE A 280 -22.78 6.57 15.40
N ASP A 281 -22.64 6.07 14.17
CA ASP A 281 -22.73 6.86 12.95
C ASP A 281 -24.20 6.95 12.52
N GLN A 282 -24.77 8.14 12.67
CA GLN A 282 -26.16 8.43 12.32
C GLN A 282 -26.42 8.41 10.81
N GLU A 283 -25.41 8.69 9.98
CA GLU A 283 -25.58 8.77 8.53
C GLU A 283 -25.65 7.37 7.92
N THR A 284 -24.80 6.46 8.41
CA THR A 284 -24.73 5.08 7.89
C THR A 284 -25.50 4.06 8.73
N ASN A 285 -26.05 4.47 9.88
CA ASN A 285 -26.75 3.62 10.85
C ASN A 285 -25.89 2.44 11.34
N ARG A 286 -24.68 2.76 11.84
CA ARG A 286 -23.69 1.75 12.26
C ARG A 286 -23.06 2.09 13.60
N TYR A 287 -22.69 1.06 14.34
CA TYR A 287 -21.87 1.18 15.55
C TYR A 287 -20.41 0.88 15.20
N LEU A 288 -19.49 1.65 15.77
CA LEU A 288 -18.06 1.61 15.46
C LEU A 288 -17.29 1.29 16.74
N LEU A 289 -16.52 0.21 16.70
CA LEU A 289 -15.45 -0.08 17.66
C LEU A 289 -14.14 0.39 17.06
N VAL A 290 -13.33 1.10 17.86
CA VAL A 290 -12.05 1.66 17.42
C VAL A 290 -10.91 1.03 18.21
N GLY A 291 -9.91 0.51 17.50
CA GLY A 291 -8.64 0.08 18.08
C GLY A 291 -7.48 0.90 17.53
N LEU A 292 -6.54 1.26 18.40
CA LEU A 292 -5.40 2.13 18.07
C LEU A 292 -4.08 1.43 18.40
N VAL A 293 -3.05 1.74 17.61
CA VAL A 293 -1.67 1.23 17.74
C VAL A 293 -0.66 2.36 17.54
N GLY A 294 0.59 2.13 17.89
CA GLY A 294 1.69 3.07 17.66
C GLY A 294 1.92 4.10 18.78
N ASP A 295 3.01 4.85 18.66
CA ASP A 295 3.57 5.71 19.72
C ASP A 295 2.86 7.06 19.88
N GLU A 296 1.97 7.44 18.96
CA GLU A 296 1.22 8.70 19.03
C GLU A 296 -0.17 8.47 19.64
N ALA A 297 -0.39 9.04 20.83
CA ALA A 297 -1.72 9.20 21.40
C ALA A 297 -2.44 10.32 20.63
N GLU A 298 -3.10 9.98 19.53
CA GLU A 298 -4.04 10.92 18.90
C GLU A 298 -5.26 11.10 19.81
N PRO A 299 -5.81 12.33 19.93
CA PRO A 299 -7.01 12.56 20.71
C PRO A 299 -8.16 11.70 20.16
N GLU A 300 -8.89 11.01 21.04
CA GLU A 300 -10.01 10.13 20.67
C GLU A 300 -11.14 10.85 19.90
N GLU A 301 -11.16 12.19 19.96
CA GLU A 301 -12.15 13.05 19.30
C GLU A 301 -11.81 13.40 17.84
N ASP A 302 -10.54 13.26 17.41
CA ASP A 302 -10.09 13.61 16.05
C ASP A 302 -9.04 12.61 15.54
N LEU A 303 -9.51 11.40 15.28
CA LEU A 303 -8.70 10.26 14.82
C LEU A 303 -8.28 10.35 13.34
N ASN A 304 -8.80 11.32 12.60
CA ASN A 304 -8.44 11.58 11.20
C ASN A 304 -7.82 12.97 11.03
N ARG A 305 -7.16 13.48 12.08
CA ARG A 305 -6.62 14.83 12.11
C ARG A 305 -5.64 15.05 10.95
N ILE A 306 -5.97 16.01 10.09
CA ILE A 306 -5.07 16.45 9.03
C ILE A 306 -3.96 17.31 9.66
N LYS A 307 -2.78 16.73 9.87
CA LYS A 307 -1.58 17.48 10.28
C LYS A 307 -0.98 18.16 9.04
N MET A 308 -1.37 19.41 8.79
CA MET A 308 -0.71 20.27 7.81
C MET A 308 0.30 21.17 8.53
N PHE A 309 1.58 20.77 8.46
CA PHE A 309 2.77 21.38 9.08
C PHE A 309 2.90 21.21 10.60
#